data_AF-A0A949AZP1-F1
#
_entry.id   AF-A0A949AZP1-F1
#
_cell.length_a   1.000
_cell.length_b   1.000
_cell.length_c   1.000
_cell.angle_alpha   90.00
_cell.angle_beta   90.00
_cell.angle_gamma   90.00
#
_symmetry.space_group_name_H-M   'P 1'
#
loop_
_entity.id
_entity.type
_entity.pdbx_description
1 polymer ?
#
loop_
_entity_poly.entity_id
_entity_poly.type
_entity_poly.pdbx_seq_one_letter_code
_entity_poly.pdbx_strand_id
1 'polypeptide(L)'
;MSVRLILAGLAVVGLTACAAPAPASTSSAPYQDDPAASVKSYGAGSKECASASAVVRGASQFTTKADAGTATQDDFDTAFPGSVSTDLPAEALPAFADLKATSQAVVGLSKGEAGQQLSEFSLALSRFMNVAFKICT
;
A
#
# COMPACT_ATOMS: atom_id res chain seq x y z
N MET A 1 10.43 10.85 56.47
CA MET A 1 10.22 9.44 56.86
C MET A 1 11.20 8.57 56.07
N SER A 2 12.06 7.89 56.83
CA SER A 2 12.72 6.61 56.58
C SER A 2 13.36 6.29 55.21
N VAL A 3 14.68 6.41 55.20
CA VAL A 3 15.62 5.64 54.38
C VAL A 3 15.64 4.18 54.86
N ARG A 4 15.65 3.21 53.94
CA ARG A 4 16.28 1.88 54.15
C ARG A 4 16.97 1.38 52.88
N LEU A 5 18.30 1.27 53.02
CA LEU A 5 19.29 0.53 52.23
C LEU A 5 19.05 -1.00 52.28
N ILE A 6 19.92 -1.76 51.58
CA ILE A 6 20.36 -3.18 51.78
C ILE A 6 19.67 -4.17 50.82
N LEU A 7 20.31 -5.09 50.08
CA LEU A 7 21.70 -5.55 49.86
C LEU A 7 21.69 -6.55 48.68
N ALA A 8 22.90 -6.86 48.15
CA ALA A 8 23.36 -8.18 47.62
C ALA A 8 22.51 -8.86 46.51
N GLY A 9 23.01 -9.13 45.32
CA GLY A 9 24.30 -9.73 45.00
C GLY A 9 24.07 -11.16 44.52
N LEU A 10 24.41 -11.45 43.26
CA LEU A 10 24.95 -12.75 42.79
C LEU A 10 25.20 -12.67 41.28
N ALA A 11 26.49 -12.67 40.93
CA ALA A 11 26.96 -12.97 39.59
C ALA A 11 26.70 -14.45 39.29
N VAL A 12 26.18 -14.74 38.10
CA VAL A 12 26.27 -16.08 37.50
C VAL A 12 27.09 -15.96 36.23
N VAL A 13 28.23 -16.64 36.28
CA VAL A 13 29.22 -16.81 35.22
C VAL A 13 28.73 -17.91 34.27
N GLY A 14 28.78 -17.62 32.96
CA GLY A 14 29.40 -18.52 31.97
C GLY A 14 28.58 -19.62 31.27
N LEU A 15 28.46 -19.44 29.95
CA LEU A 15 28.85 -20.38 28.87
C LEU A 15 28.23 -21.80 28.83
N THR A 16 27.29 -22.04 27.90
CA THR A 16 27.53 -22.69 26.58
C THR A 16 26.25 -23.24 25.94
N ALA A 17 26.23 -23.11 24.63
CA ALA A 17 25.25 -23.54 23.63
C ALA A 17 24.45 -24.83 23.88
N CYS A 18 23.13 -24.74 23.65
CA CYS A 18 22.43 -25.66 22.77
C CYS A 18 21.25 -24.94 22.13
N ALA A 19 21.34 -24.70 20.82
CA ALA A 19 20.32 -24.03 20.04
C ALA A 19 19.09 -24.93 19.92
N ALA A 20 18.01 -24.56 20.62
CA ALA A 20 16.68 -25.05 20.27
C ALA A 20 16.18 -24.24 19.07
N PRO A 21 15.72 -24.86 17.97
CA PRO A 21 14.99 -24.13 16.96
C PRO A 21 13.69 -23.64 17.60
N ALA A 22 13.57 -22.34 17.81
CA ALA A 22 12.26 -21.73 18.00
C ALA A 22 11.43 -22.10 16.77
N PRO A 23 10.24 -22.72 16.90
CA PRO A 23 9.34 -22.79 15.77
C PRO A 23 9.07 -21.35 15.36
N ALA A 24 9.51 -21.02 14.13
CA ALA A 24 9.13 -19.80 13.46
C ALA A 24 7.63 -19.65 13.63
N SER A 25 7.20 -18.59 14.31
CA SER A 25 5.81 -18.15 14.22
C SER A 25 5.60 -17.81 12.75
N THR A 26 5.10 -18.79 12.00
CA THR A 26 4.44 -18.55 10.73
C THR A 26 3.21 -17.74 11.09
N SER A 27 3.39 -16.42 11.24
CA SER A 27 2.34 -15.45 11.01
C SER A 27 1.90 -15.69 9.58
N SER A 28 0.97 -16.62 9.45
CA SER A 28 0.12 -16.74 8.28
C SER A 28 -0.66 -15.44 8.29
N ALA A 29 -0.11 -14.40 7.65
CA ALA A 29 -0.93 -13.29 7.23
C ALA A 29 -2.13 -13.93 6.53
N PRO A 30 -3.38 -13.58 6.91
CA PRO A 30 -4.55 -14.13 6.23
C PRO A 30 -4.32 -13.93 4.74
N TYR A 31 -4.46 -15.02 3.98
CA TYR A 31 -4.34 -15.07 2.53
C TYR A 31 -5.06 -13.83 2.00
N GLN A 32 -4.28 -12.79 1.66
CA GLN A 32 -4.85 -11.54 1.21
C GLN A 32 -5.52 -11.91 -0.11
N ASP A 33 -6.84 -11.75 -0.14
CA ASP A 33 -7.66 -11.93 -1.33
C ASP A 33 -6.93 -11.24 -2.49
N ASP A 34 -6.41 -12.03 -3.45
CA ASP A 34 -5.67 -11.47 -4.57
C ASP A 34 -6.67 -10.62 -5.37
N PRO A 35 -6.53 -9.28 -5.38
CA PRO A 35 -7.51 -8.41 -6.02
C PRO A 35 -7.59 -8.65 -7.54
N ALA A 36 -6.61 -9.36 -8.12
CA ALA A 36 -6.59 -9.74 -9.52
C ALA A 36 -7.18 -11.15 -9.78
N ALA A 37 -7.49 -11.95 -8.76
CA ALA A 37 -7.94 -13.34 -8.94
C ALA A 37 -9.24 -13.46 -9.74
N SER A 38 -10.17 -12.51 -9.56
CA SER A 38 -11.44 -12.45 -10.28
C SER A 38 -11.38 -11.60 -11.55
N VAL A 39 -10.23 -10.97 -11.83
CA VAL A 39 -10.09 -10.03 -12.95
C VAL A 39 -9.83 -10.78 -14.24
N LYS A 40 -10.68 -10.51 -15.23
CA LYS A 40 -10.52 -11.05 -16.58
C LYS A 40 -9.30 -10.43 -17.27
N SER A 41 -8.60 -11.27 -18.02
CA SER A 41 -7.53 -10.89 -18.95
C SER A 41 -8.11 -10.38 -20.27
N TYR A 42 -7.67 -9.19 -20.71
CA TYR A 42 -8.13 -8.52 -21.95
C TYR A 42 -6.99 -8.35 -22.97
N GLY A 43 -5.74 -8.45 -22.54
CA GLY A 43 -4.54 -8.32 -23.38
C GLY A 43 -4.08 -6.87 -23.59
N ALA A 44 -2.80 -6.72 -23.94
CA ALA A 44 -2.09 -5.44 -23.96
C ALA A 44 -2.62 -4.42 -25.00
N GLY A 45 -3.31 -4.87 -26.05
CA GLY A 45 -3.91 -4.02 -27.07
C GLY A 45 -5.35 -3.57 -26.77
N SER A 46 -5.91 -3.97 -25.63
CA SER A 46 -7.28 -3.67 -25.24
C SER A 46 -7.44 -2.26 -24.69
N LYS A 47 -8.66 -1.70 -24.81
CA LYS A 47 -9.00 -0.40 -24.21
C LYS A 47 -9.00 -0.47 -22.68
N GLU A 48 -9.34 -1.63 -22.12
CA GLU A 48 -9.31 -1.92 -20.69
C GLU A 48 -7.88 -1.79 -20.16
N CYS A 49 -6.91 -2.40 -20.86
CA CYS A 49 -5.49 -2.26 -20.52
C CYS A 49 -5.00 -0.82 -20.67
N ALA A 50 -5.42 -0.10 -21.72
CA ALA A 50 -5.08 1.31 -21.89
C ALA A 50 -5.62 2.17 -20.73
N SER A 51 -6.86 1.94 -20.31
CA SER A 51 -7.49 2.62 -19.17
C SER A 51 -6.79 2.30 -17.86
N ALA A 52 -6.53 1.02 -17.57
CA ALA A 52 -5.81 0.60 -16.37
C ALA A 52 -4.38 1.16 -16.32
N SER A 53 -3.68 1.17 -17.45
CA SER A 53 -2.35 1.77 -17.57
C SER A 53 -2.36 3.28 -17.37
N ALA A 54 -3.42 3.97 -17.81
CA ALA A 54 -3.61 5.40 -17.57
C ALA A 54 -3.80 5.70 -16.07
N VAL A 55 -4.59 4.89 -15.36
CA VAL A 55 -4.74 4.99 -13.89
C VAL A 55 -3.40 4.80 -13.19
N VAL A 56 -2.67 3.72 -13.49
CA VAL A 56 -1.37 3.44 -12.84
C VAL A 56 -0.41 4.61 -13.04
N ARG A 57 -0.37 5.17 -14.25
CA ARG A 57 0.49 6.31 -14.58
C ARG A 57 0.08 7.57 -13.81
N GLY A 58 -1.21 7.90 -13.79
CA GLY A 58 -1.75 9.05 -13.07
C GLY A 58 -1.46 8.96 -11.57
N ALA A 59 -1.78 7.82 -10.96
CA ALA A 59 -1.52 7.56 -9.55
C ALA A 59 -0.02 7.62 -9.20
N SER A 60 0.86 7.06 -10.04
CA SER A 60 2.32 7.11 -9.82
C SER A 60 2.86 8.55 -9.83
N GLN A 61 2.38 9.39 -10.76
CA GLN A 61 2.75 10.80 -10.80
C GLN A 61 2.22 11.55 -9.57
N PHE A 62 0.98 11.28 -9.17
CA PHE A 62 0.37 11.85 -7.98
C PHE A 62 1.11 11.46 -6.69
N THR A 63 1.58 10.22 -6.59
CA THR A 63 2.38 9.72 -5.44
C THR A 63 3.59 10.62 -5.18
N THR A 64 4.28 11.03 -6.25
CA THR A 64 5.48 11.87 -6.16
C THR A 64 5.16 13.24 -5.55
N LYS A 65 3.99 13.79 -5.88
CA LYS A 65 3.49 15.05 -5.29
C LYS A 65 3.07 14.87 -3.84
N ALA A 66 2.43 13.75 -3.53
CA ALA A 66 2.00 13.40 -2.18
C ALA A 66 3.22 13.20 -1.24
N ASP A 67 4.25 12.49 -1.69
CA ASP A 67 5.51 12.31 -0.95
C ASP A 67 6.24 13.64 -0.69
N ALA A 68 6.16 14.58 -1.64
CA ALA A 68 6.68 15.93 -1.46
C ALA A 68 5.80 16.80 -0.53
N GLY A 69 4.59 16.37 -0.16
CA GLY A 69 3.63 17.19 0.59
C GLY A 69 3.08 18.37 -0.22
N THR A 70 2.98 18.20 -1.54
CA THR A 70 2.55 19.25 -2.50
C THR A 70 1.37 18.81 -3.36
N ALA A 71 0.77 17.66 -3.07
CA ALA A 71 -0.40 17.16 -3.79
C ALA A 71 -1.60 18.08 -3.58
N THR A 72 -2.17 18.58 -4.67
CA THR A 72 -3.36 19.42 -4.67
C THR A 72 -4.58 18.66 -5.20
N GLN A 73 -5.77 19.28 -5.07
CA GLN A 73 -6.98 18.75 -5.68
C GLN A 73 -6.88 18.72 -7.21
N ASP A 74 -6.24 19.72 -7.82
CA ASP A 74 -6.00 19.77 -9.27
C ASP A 74 -5.09 18.62 -9.74
N ASP A 75 -4.04 18.29 -8.96
CA ASP A 75 -3.18 17.12 -9.24
C ASP A 75 -3.98 15.82 -9.16
N PHE A 76 -4.87 15.70 -8.17
CA PHE A 76 -5.74 14.54 -8.00
C PHE A 76 -6.74 14.40 -9.16
N ASP A 77 -7.41 15.48 -9.54
CA ASP A 77 -8.38 15.48 -10.64
C ASP A 77 -7.70 15.19 -11.99
N THR A 78 -6.44 15.62 -12.14
CA THR A 78 -5.60 15.29 -13.30
C THR A 78 -5.16 13.81 -13.30
N ALA A 79 -4.86 13.25 -12.13
CA ALA A 79 -4.47 11.84 -11.98
C ALA A 79 -5.64 10.87 -12.15
N PHE A 80 -6.85 11.28 -11.76
CA PHE A 80 -8.07 10.47 -11.76
C PHE A 80 -9.23 11.14 -12.50
N PRO A 81 -9.06 11.50 -13.79
CA PRO A 81 -10.13 12.14 -14.54
C PRO A 81 -11.30 11.16 -14.68
N GLY A 82 -12.54 11.67 -14.66
CA GLY A 82 -13.74 10.81 -14.68
C GLY A 82 -13.81 9.84 -15.85
N SER A 83 -13.10 10.10 -16.95
CA SER A 83 -12.99 9.23 -18.12
C SER A 83 -12.13 7.98 -17.89
N VAL A 84 -11.22 7.98 -16.91
CA VAL A 84 -10.25 6.88 -16.72
C VAL A 84 -10.89 5.61 -16.18
N SER A 85 -12.10 5.69 -15.63
CA SER A 85 -12.88 4.54 -15.17
C SER A 85 -13.87 4.02 -16.20
N THR A 86 -14.07 4.73 -17.32
CA THR A 86 -15.13 4.38 -18.30
C THR A 86 -14.89 3.03 -18.96
N ASP A 87 -13.63 2.71 -19.26
CA ASP A 87 -13.24 1.45 -19.90
C ASP A 87 -12.61 0.46 -18.91
N LEU A 88 -12.65 0.73 -17.60
CA LEU A 88 -12.23 -0.28 -16.64
C LEU A 88 -13.25 -1.42 -16.56
N PRO A 89 -12.81 -2.68 -16.49
CA PRO A 89 -13.72 -3.79 -16.24
C PRO A 89 -14.34 -3.65 -14.83
N ALA A 90 -15.57 -4.15 -14.67
CA ALA A 90 -16.33 -3.98 -13.43
C ALA A 90 -15.60 -4.54 -12.20
N GLU A 91 -14.86 -5.62 -12.39
CA GLU A 91 -14.05 -6.32 -11.40
C GLU A 91 -12.87 -5.47 -10.91
N ALA A 92 -12.41 -4.49 -11.70
CA ALA A 92 -11.34 -3.57 -11.33
C ALA A 92 -11.85 -2.32 -10.60
N LEU A 93 -13.15 -2.03 -10.64
CA LEU A 93 -13.73 -0.83 -10.03
C LEU A 93 -13.52 -0.75 -8.50
N PRO A 94 -13.60 -1.85 -7.72
CA PRO A 94 -13.30 -1.81 -6.29
C PRO A 94 -11.85 -1.39 -6.01
N ALA A 95 -10.88 -1.96 -6.73
CA ALA A 95 -9.47 -1.60 -6.58
C ALA A 95 -9.20 -0.15 -7.03
N PHE A 96 -9.88 0.31 -8.08
CA PHE A 96 -9.82 1.71 -8.51
C PHE A 96 -10.41 2.66 -7.46
N ALA A 97 -11.55 2.31 -6.86
CA ALA A 97 -12.19 3.12 -5.83
C ALA A 97 -11.32 3.24 -4.57
N ASP A 98 -10.69 2.14 -4.14
CA ASP A 98 -9.74 2.11 -3.02
C ASP A 98 -8.51 3.01 -3.30
N LEU A 99 -7.92 2.86 -4.48
CA LEU A 99 -6.81 3.73 -4.93
C LEU A 99 -7.24 5.20 -4.95
N LYS A 100 -8.41 5.52 -5.49
CA LYS A 100 -8.90 6.89 -5.56
C LYS A 100 -9.16 7.46 -4.15
N ALA A 101 -9.76 6.68 -3.25
CA ALA A 101 -10.02 7.13 -1.88
C ALA A 101 -8.73 7.40 -1.09
N THR A 102 -7.76 6.49 -1.15
CA THR A 102 -6.45 6.67 -0.48
C THR A 102 -5.63 7.80 -1.10
N SER A 103 -5.75 8.03 -2.41
CA SER A 103 -5.17 9.21 -3.09
C SER A 103 -5.80 10.51 -2.62
N GLN A 104 -7.12 10.53 -2.41
CA GLN A 104 -7.79 11.73 -1.95
C GLN A 104 -7.40 12.09 -0.50
N ALA A 105 -7.10 11.09 0.33
CA ALA A 105 -6.70 11.29 1.72
C ALA A 105 -5.37 12.05 1.89
N VAL A 106 -4.52 12.10 0.86
CA VAL A 106 -3.23 12.83 0.90
C VAL A 106 -3.29 14.23 0.27
N VAL A 107 -4.43 14.63 -0.29
CA VAL A 107 -4.60 15.95 -0.91
C VAL A 107 -4.51 17.06 0.14
N GLY A 108 -3.67 18.06 -0.12
CA GLY A 108 -3.51 19.22 0.75
C GLY A 108 -2.75 18.95 2.05
N LEU A 109 -2.26 17.74 2.27
CA LEU A 109 -1.46 17.40 3.44
C LEU A 109 -0.03 17.92 3.29
N SER A 110 0.54 18.38 4.41
CA SER A 110 1.98 18.64 4.47
C SER A 110 2.76 17.34 4.38
N LYS A 111 4.06 17.40 4.06
CA LYS A 111 4.91 16.21 3.93
C LYS A 111 4.87 15.27 5.14
N GLY A 112 4.84 15.83 6.36
CA GLY A 112 4.80 15.04 7.58
C GLY A 112 3.47 14.32 7.80
N GLU A 113 2.35 14.94 7.40
CA GLU A 113 1.01 14.36 7.49
C GLU A 113 0.78 13.34 6.35
N ALA A 114 1.18 13.69 5.13
CA ALA A 114 1.13 12.80 3.98
C ALA A 114 1.92 11.51 4.23
N GLY A 115 3.10 11.60 4.85
CA GLY A 115 3.91 10.44 5.24
C GLY A 115 3.17 9.39 6.06
N GLN A 116 2.16 9.78 6.85
CA GLN A 116 1.35 8.85 7.65
C GLN A 116 0.32 8.09 6.79
N GLN A 117 -0.06 8.64 5.65
CA GLN A 117 -1.09 8.12 4.75
C GLN A 117 -0.50 7.44 3.49
N LEU A 118 0.77 7.72 3.18
CA LEU A 118 1.46 7.16 2.01
C LEU A 118 1.55 5.63 2.00
N SER A 119 1.56 4.99 3.17
CA SER A 119 1.55 3.52 3.28
C SER A 119 0.28 2.93 2.70
N GLU A 120 -0.89 3.48 3.06
CA GLU A 120 -2.19 3.02 2.56
C GLU A 120 -2.35 3.31 1.07
N PHE A 121 -1.95 4.50 0.63
CA PHE A 121 -1.91 4.84 -0.78
C PHE A 121 -1.02 3.87 -1.58
N SER A 122 0.18 3.55 -1.08
CA SER A 122 1.12 2.67 -1.77
C SER A 122 0.61 1.23 -1.86
N LEU A 123 -0.09 0.79 -0.81
CA LEU A 123 -0.77 -0.51 -0.80
C LEU A 123 -1.90 -0.55 -1.83
N ALA A 124 -2.76 0.47 -1.87
CA ALA A 124 -3.83 0.58 -2.85
C ALA A 124 -3.30 0.64 -4.29
N LEU A 125 -2.22 1.39 -4.53
CA LEU A 125 -1.55 1.44 -5.83
C LEU A 125 -1.00 0.06 -6.22
N SER A 126 -0.37 -0.65 -5.29
CA SER A 126 0.16 -2.00 -5.53
C SER A 126 -0.95 -3.00 -5.87
N ARG A 127 -2.08 -2.96 -5.15
CA ARG A 127 -3.26 -3.76 -5.45
C ARG A 127 -3.79 -3.47 -6.85
N PHE A 128 -3.90 -2.19 -7.21
CA PHE A 128 -4.37 -1.81 -8.54
C PHE A 128 -3.36 -2.17 -9.64
N MET A 129 -2.05 -2.08 -9.40
CA MET A 129 -1.03 -2.52 -10.36
C MET A 129 -1.15 -4.02 -10.67
N ASN A 130 -1.44 -4.86 -9.69
CA ASN A 130 -1.68 -6.28 -9.92
C ASN A 130 -2.93 -6.51 -10.79
N VAL A 131 -4.01 -5.79 -10.51
CA VAL A 131 -5.23 -5.79 -11.33
C VAL A 131 -4.93 -5.33 -12.76
N ALA A 132 -4.21 -4.22 -12.92
CA ALA A 132 -3.83 -3.68 -14.21
C ALA A 132 -2.94 -4.65 -15.01
N PHE A 133 -1.98 -5.30 -14.35
CA PHE A 133 -1.16 -6.34 -14.95
C PHE A 133 -2.03 -7.48 -15.48
N LYS A 134 -2.98 -7.96 -14.68
CA LYS A 134 -3.90 -9.02 -15.07
C LYS A 134 -4.80 -8.65 -16.25
N ILE A 135 -5.27 -7.41 -16.31
CA ILE A 135 -6.05 -6.88 -17.45
C ILE A 135 -5.20 -6.89 -18.73
N CYS A 136 -3.93 -6.51 -18.63
CA CYS A 136 -3.03 -6.34 -19.76
C CYS A 136 -2.38 -7.65 -20.27
N THR A 137 -2.41 -8.72 -19.48
CA THR A 137 -2.11 -10.09 -19.96
C THR A 137 -3.30 -10.68 -20.70
#